data_AF-A0A0K6IAX0-F1
#
_entry.id   AF-A0A0K6IAX0-F1
#
_cell.length_a   1.000
_cell.length_b   1.000
_cell.length_c   1.000
_cell.angle_alpha   90.00
_cell.angle_beta   90.00
_cell.angle_gamma   90.00
#
_symmetry.space_group_name_H-M   'P 1'
#
loop_
_entity.id
_entity.type
_entity.pdbx_description
1 polymer ?
#
loop_
_entity_poly.entity_id
_entity_poly.type
_entity_poly.pdbx_seq_one_letter_code
_entity_poly.pdbx_strand_id
1 'polypeptide(L)'
;MHAGRTPAELAREFGCTAQSIINWVGQAAADAVHPLPGKDVLTTVERAELSRLRRQVKQLQMERDILAKATAWFAARGEKMSTPSSS
;
A
#
# COMPACT_ATOMS: atom_id res chain seq x y z
N MET A 1 -6.02 29.04 7.44
CA MET A 1 -5.15 29.65 6.41
C MET A 1 -4.08 30.43 7.16
N HIS A 2 -2.85 29.90 7.24
CA HIS A 2 -1.75 30.57 7.94
C HIS A 2 -0.88 31.30 6.90
N ALA A 3 -0.65 32.59 7.15
CA ALA A 3 -0.13 33.62 6.25
C ALA A 3 -1.09 33.95 5.09
N GLY A 4 -1.52 35.22 4.97
CA GLY A 4 -2.52 35.70 3.99
C GLY A 4 -2.06 35.68 2.53
N ARG A 5 -1.29 34.67 2.11
CA ARG A 5 -0.85 34.43 0.73
C ARG A 5 -1.74 33.38 0.07
N THR A 6 -2.06 33.59 -1.19
CA THR A 6 -2.86 32.66 -1.98
C THR A 6 -1.99 31.55 -2.57
N PRO A 7 -2.56 30.36 -2.86
CA PRO A 7 -1.82 29.29 -3.53
C PRO A 7 -1.22 29.70 -4.89
N ALA A 8 -1.84 30.66 -5.59
CA ALA A 8 -1.36 31.16 -6.87
C ALA A 8 -0.11 32.05 -6.75
N GLU A 9 0.01 32.82 -5.67
CA GLU A 9 1.20 33.62 -5.38
C GLU A 9 2.38 32.71 -5.03
N LEU A 10 2.16 31.73 -4.15
CA LEU A 10 3.17 30.76 -3.76
C LEU A 10 3.62 29.92 -4.97
N ALA A 11 2.69 29.50 -5.82
CA ALA A 11 3.00 28.76 -7.04
C ALA A 11 3.96 29.52 -7.97
N ARG A 12 3.75 30.83 -8.12
CA ARG A 12 4.59 31.71 -8.94
C ARG A 12 5.99 31.89 -8.34
N GLU A 13 6.07 32.02 -7.02
CA GLU A 13 7.33 32.15 -6.28
C GLU A 13 8.17 30.87 -6.37
N PHE A 14 7.54 29.70 -6.20
CA PHE A 14 8.23 28.41 -6.17
C PHE A 14 8.31 27.70 -7.54
N GLY A 15 7.81 28.33 -8.61
CA GLY A 15 7.84 27.76 -9.96
C GLY A 15 7.05 26.45 -10.10
N CYS A 16 5.96 26.29 -9.35
CA CYS A 16 5.10 25.11 -9.39
C CYS A 16 3.66 25.48 -9.72
N THR A 17 2.76 24.49 -9.74
CA THR A 17 1.34 24.76 -9.96
C THR A 17 0.63 25.11 -8.66
N ALA A 18 -0.41 25.96 -8.71
CA ALA A 18 -1.25 26.25 -7.55
C ALA A 18 -1.89 24.98 -6.97
N GLN A 19 -2.18 23.99 -7.82
CA GLN A 19 -2.72 22.70 -7.38
C GLN A 19 -1.72 21.92 -6.51
N SER A 20 -0.41 21.97 -6.84
CA SER A 20 0.64 21.37 -6.02
C SER A 20 0.64 21.96 -4.60
N ILE A 21 0.55 23.28 -4.49
CA ILE A 21 0.48 23.98 -3.20
C ILE A 21 -0.78 23.57 -2.41
N ILE A 22 -1.95 23.54 -3.05
CA ILE A 22 -3.21 23.12 -2.41
C ILE A 22 -3.10 21.69 -1.88
N ASN A 23 -2.51 20.79 -2.66
CA ASN A 23 -2.33 19.40 -2.26
C ASN A 23 -1.40 19.28 -1.05
N TRP A 24 -0.26 19.99 -1.04
CA TRP A 24 0.67 19.97 0.08
C TRP A 24 0.07 20.57 1.35
N VAL A 25 -0.67 21.67 1.26
CA VAL A 25 -1.41 22.23 2.41
C VAL A 25 -2.44 21.23 2.94
N GLY A 26 -3.13 20.53 2.04
CA GLY A 26 -4.07 19.47 2.41
C GLY A 26 -3.41 18.30 3.14
N GLN A 27 -2.24 17.85 2.67
CA GLN A 27 -1.46 16.80 3.33
C GLN A 27 -0.88 17.25 4.67
N ALA A 28 -0.31 18.46 4.74
CA ALA A 28 0.21 19.02 5.99
C ALA A 28 -0.89 19.17 7.06
N ALA A 29 -2.12 19.47 6.65
CA ALA A 29 -3.27 19.50 7.56
C ALA A 29 -3.71 18.10 8.03
N ALA A 30 -3.51 17.07 7.21
CA ALA A 30 -3.76 15.68 7.59
C ALA A 30 -2.67 15.14 8.54
N ASP A 31 -1.41 15.52 8.30
CA ASP A 31 -0.24 15.14 9.11
C ASP A 31 -0.12 15.93 10.44
N ALA A 32 -1.02 16.89 10.70
CA ALA A 32 -1.03 17.66 11.93
C ALA A 32 -1.48 16.83 13.15
N VAL A 33 -0.97 17.17 14.34
CA VAL A 33 -1.26 16.47 15.62
C VAL A 33 -2.76 16.37 15.94
N HIS A 34 -3.55 17.33 15.44
CA HIS A 34 -5.00 17.33 15.51
C HIS A 34 -5.58 17.41 14.09
N PRO A 35 -5.80 16.26 13.43
CA PRO A 35 -6.43 16.23 12.12
C PRO A 35 -7.81 16.88 12.17
N LEU A 36 -8.15 17.67 11.15
CA LEU A 36 -9.48 18.24 11.03
C LEU A 36 -10.54 17.13 10.96
N PRO A 37 -11.59 17.17 11.81
CA PRO A 37 -12.63 16.16 11.78
C PRO A 37 -13.33 16.15 10.41
N GLY A 38 -13.53 14.95 9.85
CA GLY A 38 -14.27 14.74 8.59
C GLY A 38 -13.42 14.62 7.32
N LYS A 39 -12.09 14.61 7.41
CA LYS A 39 -11.22 14.22 6.29
C LYS A 39 -10.64 12.83 6.55
N ASP A 40 -11.15 11.84 5.82
CA ASP A 40 -10.68 10.45 5.81
C ASP A 40 -9.33 10.33 5.05
N VAL A 41 -8.40 11.25 5.35
CA VAL A 41 -7.12 11.38 4.69
C VAL A 41 -6.08 10.73 5.58
N LEU A 42 -5.56 9.58 5.14
CA LEU A 42 -4.41 8.95 5.78
C LEU A 42 -3.23 9.91 5.81
N THR A 43 -2.59 9.97 6.97
CA THR A 43 -1.28 10.62 7.13
C THR A 43 -0.24 10.00 6.19
N THR A 44 0.85 10.72 5.95
CA THR A 44 1.98 10.23 5.16
C THR A 44 2.54 8.92 5.73
N VAL A 45 2.60 8.81 7.07
CA VAL A 45 3.09 7.60 7.76
C VAL A 45 2.12 6.43 7.56
N GLU A 46 0.83 6.63 7.77
CA GLU A 46 -0.19 5.59 7.56
C GLU A 46 -0.23 5.11 6.11
N ARG A 47 -0.08 6.02 5.14
CA ARG A 47 -0.02 5.68 3.71
C ARG A 47 1.22 4.85 3.37
N ALA A 48 2.36 5.18 3.96
CA ALA A 48 3.59 4.42 3.79
C ALA A 48 3.45 3.01 4.37
N GLU A 49 2.89 2.89 5.58
CA GLU A 49 2.68 1.60 6.23
C GLU A 49 1.66 0.75 5.48
N LEU A 50 0.54 1.34 5.02
CA LEU A 50 -0.44 0.65 4.19
C LEU A 50 0.19 0.09 2.90
N SER A 51 1.08 0.86 2.27
CA SER A 51 1.80 0.43 1.07
C SER A 51 2.76 -0.72 1.37
N ARG A 52 3.47 -0.66 2.51
CA ARG A 52 4.35 -1.73 2.99
C ARG A 52 3.55 -3.01 3.28
N LEU A 53 2.44 -2.91 4.00
CA LEU A 53 1.57 -4.03 4.35
C LEU A 53 0.97 -4.69 3.10
N ARG A 54 0.49 -3.91 2.13
CA ARG A 54 -0.01 -4.45 0.85
C ARG A 54 1.03 -5.26 0.09
N ARG A 55 2.31 -4.80 0.09
CA ARG A 55 3.41 -5.55 -0.51
C ARG A 55 3.69 -6.85 0.24
N GLN A 56 3.72 -6.81 1.57
CA GLN A 56 3.91 -8.01 2.40
C GLN A 56 2.80 -9.04 2.18
N VAL A 57 1.53 -8.60 2.18
CA VAL A 57 0.38 -9.49 1.93
C VAL A 57 0.49 -10.15 0.55
N LYS A 58 0.85 -9.38 -0.49
CA LYS A 58 1.04 -9.95 -1.83
C LYS A 58 2.16 -11.01 -1.86
N GLN A 59 3.27 -10.75 -1.18
CA GLN A 59 4.38 -11.70 -1.08
C GLN A 59 3.93 -12.99 -0.37
N LEU A 60 3.28 -12.85 0.78
CA LEU A 60 2.78 -14.00 1.57
C LEU A 60 1.77 -14.84 0.79
N GLN A 61 0.87 -14.20 0.04
CA GLN A 61 -0.08 -14.90 -0.83
C GLN A 61 0.64 -15.72 -1.91
N MET A 62 1.66 -15.14 -2.54
CA MET A 62 2.47 -15.84 -3.54
C MET A 62 3.22 -17.04 -2.95
N GLU A 63 3.85 -16.88 -1.79
CA GLU A 63 4.55 -17.97 -1.09
C GLU A 63 3.59 -19.09 -0.70
N ARG A 64 2.42 -18.74 -0.15
CA ARG A 64 1.36 -19.71 0.17
C ARG A 64 0.95 -20.50 -1.07
N ASP A 65 0.77 -19.83 -2.20
CA ASP A 65 0.35 -20.46 -3.45
C ASP A 65 1.42 -21.40 -4.02
N ILE A 66 2.69 -21.03 -3.92
CA ILE A 66 3.81 -21.90 -4.31
C ILE A 66 3.82 -23.15 -3.43
N LEU A 67 3.72 -22.99 -2.11
CA LEU A 67 3.68 -24.11 -1.17
C LEU A 67 2.46 -25.01 -1.41
N ALA A 68 1.28 -24.44 -1.61
CA ALA A 68 0.07 -25.20 -1.91
C ALA A 68 0.22 -26.01 -3.20
N LYS A 69 0.77 -25.42 -4.27
CA LYS A 69 1.04 -26.11 -5.54
C LYS A 69 2.07 -27.23 -5.37
N ALA A 70 3.16 -26.98 -4.62
CA ALA A 70 4.17 -27.99 -4.35
C ALA A 70 3.57 -29.17 -3.58
N THR A 71 2.84 -28.91 -2.50
CA THR A 71 2.17 -29.94 -1.70
C THR A 71 1.20 -30.77 -2.55
N ALA A 72 0.38 -30.12 -3.38
CA ALA A 72 -0.53 -30.81 -4.29
C ALA A 72 0.23 -31.68 -5.32
N TRP A 73 1.33 -31.18 -5.87
CA TRP A 73 2.17 -31.93 -6.80
C TRP A 73 2.78 -33.18 -6.14
N PHE A 74 3.30 -33.04 -4.92
CA PHE A 74 3.87 -34.17 -4.17
C PHE A 74 2.82 -35.20 -3.79
N ALA A 75 1.65 -34.78 -3.27
CA ALA A 75 0.55 -35.69 -2.96
C ALA A 75 0.12 -36.50 -4.19
N ALA A 76 -0.06 -35.82 -5.33
CA ALA A 76 -0.42 -36.47 -6.58
C ALA A 76 0.67 -37.44 -7.10
N ARG A 77 1.95 -37.27 -6.77
CA ARG A 77 3.01 -38.21 -7.19
C ARG A 77 3.24 -39.35 -6.20
N GLY A 78 3.01 -39.13 -4.90
CA GLY A 78 3.01 -40.19 -3.89
C GLY A 78 1.99 -41.29 -4.20
N GLU A 79 0.78 -40.92 -4.63
CA GLU A 79 -0.25 -41.89 -5.05
C GLU A 79 0.16 -42.69 -6.29
N LYS A 80 0.86 -42.05 -7.26
CA LYS A 80 1.26 -42.68 -8.52
C LYS A 80 2.38 -43.72 -8.36
N MET A 81 3.10 -43.71 -7.24
CA MET A 81 4.20 -44.65 -6.96
C MET A 81 3.76 -45.88 -6.15
N SER A 82 2.55 -45.85 -5.58
CA SER A 82 1.90 -47.04 -5.02
C SER A 82 1.30 -47.87 -6.17
N THR A 83 2.16 -48.54 -6.94
CA THR A 83 1.72 -49.69 -7.73
C THR A 83 1.14 -50.71 -6.74
N PRO A 84 -0.10 -51.19 -6.88
CA PRO A 84 -0.55 -52.31 -6.07
C PRO A 84 0.37 -53.48 -6.40
N SER A 85 1.16 -53.92 -5.42
CA SER A 85 1.95 -55.15 -5.54
C SER A 85 0.97 -56.26 -5.87
N SER A 86 1.02 -56.76 -7.11
CA SER A 86 0.33 -57.98 -7.48
C SER A 86 1.21 -59.17 -7.12
N SER A 87 0.54 -60.17 -6.52
CA SER A 87 1.02 -61.51 -6.13
C SER A 87 1.73 -61.61 -4.79
#